data_AF-A0A929JPC9-F1
#
_entry.id   AF-A0A929JPC9-F1
#
_cell.length_a   1.000
_cell.length_b   1.000
_cell.length_c   1.000
_cell.angle_alpha   90.00
_cell.angle_beta   90.00
_cell.angle_gamma   90.00
#
_symmetry.space_group_name_H-M   'P 1'
#
loop_
_entity.id
_entity.type
_entity.pdbx_description
1 polymer ?
#
loop_
_entity_poly.entity_id
_entity_poly.type
_entity_poly.pdbx_seq_one_letter_code
_entity_poly.pdbx_strand_id
1 'polypeptide(L)' 'MNIAVDAMGGDYAPDAIVQGALSAYAELGVNVTLVGDQKGLGLSVMATLLPRP' A
#
# COMPACT_ATOMS: atom_id res chain seq x y z
N MET A 1 -11.83 9.54 1.33
CA MET A 1 -10.48 10.15 1.21
C MET A 1 -9.53 9.07 0.72
N ASN A 2 -8.70 9.36 -0.29
CA ASN A 2 -7.73 8.41 -0.85
C ASN A 2 -6.31 8.93 -0.59
N ILE A 3 -5.44 8.10 -0.02
CA ILE A 3 -4.08 8.44 0.37
C ILE A 3 -3.11 7.75 -0.59
N ALA A 4 -2.36 8.51 -1.38
CA ALA A 4 -1.30 7.96 -2.21
C ALA A 4 0.00 7.85 -1.39
N VAL A 5 0.64 6.68 -1.40
CA VAL A 5 1.86 6.38 -0.64
C VAL A 5 2.93 5.84 -1.58
N ASP A 6 4.11 6.44 -1.58
CA ASP A 6 5.26 5.93 -2.33
C ASP A 6 5.79 4.65 -1.67
N ALA A 7 5.67 3.55 -2.40
CA ALA A 7 6.05 2.22 -1.94
C ALA A 7 7.51 1.86 -2.28
N MET A 8 8.27 2.73 -2.94
CA MET A 8 9.65 2.44 -3.36
C MET A 8 10.70 3.14 -2.51
N GLY A 9 10.31 4.11 -1.67
CA GLY A 9 11.21 4.90 -0.85
C GLY A 9 11.55 4.24 0.49
N GLY A 10 12.84 4.02 0.74
CA GLY A 10 13.38 3.62 2.04
C GLY A 10 14.13 2.29 2.03
N ASP A 11 14.90 2.04 3.11
CA ASP A 11 15.82 0.90 3.19
C ASP A 11 15.11 -0.47 3.21
N TYR A 12 13.85 -0.51 3.64
CA TYR A 12 13.00 -1.70 3.71
C TYR A 12 11.80 -1.65 2.77
N ALA A 13 11.86 -0.77 1.76
CA ALA A 13 10.85 -0.72 0.71
C ALA A 13 11.06 -1.90 -0.28
N PRO A 14 9.97 -2.43 -0.87
CA PRO A 14 8.58 -2.00 -0.72
C PRO A 14 7.84 -2.65 0.46
N ASP A 15 8.35 -3.75 1.04
CA ASP A 15 7.62 -4.61 1.97
C ASP A 15 7.08 -3.88 3.21
N ALA A 16 7.91 -3.05 3.86
CA ALA A 16 7.51 -2.33 5.07
C ALA A 16 6.37 -1.33 4.80
N ILE A 17 6.40 -0.67 3.64
CA ILE A 17 5.39 0.31 3.25
C ILE A 17 4.06 -0.37 2.91
N VAL A 18 4.13 -1.50 2.20
CA VAL A 18 2.96 -2.33 1.88
C VAL A 18 2.28 -2.82 3.16
N GLN A 19 3.06 -3.34 4.12
CA GLN A 19 2.52 -3.79 5.41
C GLN A 19 1.85 -2.65 6.19
N GLY A 20 2.49 -1.48 6.26
CA GLY A 20 1.91 -0.32 6.92
C GLY A 20 0.59 0.14 6.28
N ALA A 21 0.51 0.14 4.95
CA ALA A 21 -0.70 0.48 4.21
C ALA A 21 -1.84 -0.53 4.46
N LEU A 22 -1.51 -1.83 4.52
CA LEU A 22 -2.46 -2.90 4.87
C LEU A 22 -3.00 -2.72 6.30
N SER A 23 -2.12 -2.45 7.27
CA SER A 23 -2.54 -2.21 8.66
C SER A 23 -3.42 -0.97 8.77
N ALA A 24 -3.06 0.14 8.11
CA ALA A 24 -3.87 1.36 8.11
C ALA A 24 -5.27 1.11 7.51
N TYR A 25 -5.35 0.36 6.42
CA TYR A 25 -6.62 -0.06 5.85
C TYR A 25 -7.43 -0.92 6.82
N ALA A 26 -6.80 -1.90 7.49
CA ALA A 26 -7.48 -2.82 8.40
C ALA A 26 -7.95 -2.15 9.71
N GLU A 27 -7.15 -1.23 10.26
CA GLU A 27 -7.41 -0.59 11.55
C GLU A 27 -8.24 0.68 11.42
N LEU A 28 -8.02 1.48 10.37
CA LEU A 28 -8.61 2.80 10.21
C LEU A 28 -9.65 2.87 9.08
N GLY A 29 -9.78 1.82 8.26
CA GLY A 29 -10.71 1.80 7.12
C GLY A 29 -10.39 2.85 6.04
N VAL A 30 -9.14 3.36 6.02
CA VAL A 30 -8.72 4.39 5.08
C VAL A 30 -8.33 3.78 3.73
N ASN A 31 -8.64 4.47 2.65
CA ASN A 31 -8.24 4.03 1.32
C ASN A 31 -6.79 4.45 1.05
N VAL A 32 -5.95 3.49 0.71
CA VAL A 32 -4.54 3.71 0.41
C VAL A 32 -4.23 3.21 -1.01
N THR A 33 -3.54 4.03 -1.78
CA THR A 33 -3.03 3.71 -3.12
C THR A 33 -1.51 3.69 -3.05
N LEU A 34 -0.90 2.54 -3.33
CA LEU A 34 0.55 2.41 -3.38
C LEU A 34 1.06 2.85 -4.76
N VAL A 35 2.06 3.73 -4.78
CA VAL A 35 2.67 4.29 -5.98
C VAL A 35 4.11 3.80 -6.04
N GLY A 36 4.52 3.20 -7.16
CA GLY A 36 5.86 2.63 -7.29
C GLY A 36 6.05 1.84 -8.59
N ASP A 37 7.25 1.29 -8.77
CA ASP A 37 7.52 0.40 -9.91
C ASP A 37 6.83 -0.95 -9.69
N GLN A 38 5.89 -1.27 -10.56
CA GLN A 38 5.11 -2.49 -10.52
C GLN A 38 5.98 -3.77 -10.66
N LYS A 39 7.16 -3.67 -11.29
CA LYS A 39 8.12 -4.79 -11.31
C LYS A 39 8.79 -5.01 -9.95
N GLY A 40 9.03 -3.94 -9.18
CA GLY A 40 9.63 -3.98 -7.85
C GLY A 40 8.63 -4.34 -6.75
N LEU A 41 7.38 -3.85 -6.85
CA LEU A 41 6.30 -4.20 -5.92
C LEU A 41 5.87 -5.67 -6.02
N GLY A 42 6.23 -6.36 -7.10
CA GLY A 42 5.69 -7.68 -7.43
C GLY A 42 4.20 -7.60 -7.80
N LEU A 43 3.74 -8.47 -8.69
CA LEU A 43 2.33 -8.55 -9.12
C LEU A 43 1.31 -8.68 -7.95
N SER A 44 1.78 -8.99 -6.74
CA SER A 44 0.94 -9.29 -5.59
C SER A 44 0.36 -8.06 -4.88
N VAL A 45 0.81 -6.84 -5.21
CA VAL A 45 0.42 -5.62 -4.48
C VAL A 45 -0.22 -4.55 -5.36
N MET A 46 -1.02 -4.97 -6.35
CA MET A 46 -2.03 -4.09 -6.96
C MET A 46 -3.30 -4.09 -6.11
N ALA A 47 -3.14 -3.85 -4.81
CA ALA A 47 -4.24 -3.88 -3.86
C ALA A 47 -4.81 -2.46 -3.72
N THR A 48 -5.75 -2.10 -4.59
CA THR A 48 -6.78 -1.14 -4.17
C THR A 48 -7.59 -1.85 -3.09
N LEU A 49 -7.23 -1.62 -1.83
CA LEU A 49 -7.93 -2.18 -0.69
C LEU A 49 -9.20 -1.35 -0.50
N LEU A 50 -10.30 -1.81 -1.11
CA LEU A 50 -11.61 -1.20 -0.96
C LEU A 50 -12.23 -1.67 0.36
N PRO A 51 -12.74 -0.75 1.20
CA PRO A 51 -13.28 -1.06 2.53
C PRO A 51 -14.29 -2.20 2.46
N ARG A 52 -14.21 -3.12 3.43
CA ARG A 52 -15.28 -4.09 3.64
C ARG A 52 -16.57 -3.33 4.01
N PRO A 53 -17.73 -3.72 3.46
CA PRO A 53 -19.01 -3.09 3.75
C PRO A 53 -19.40 -3.23 5.23
#